data_AF-A0A845UKP5-F1
#
_entry.id   AF-A0A845UKP5-F1
#
_cell.length_a   1.000
_cell.length_b   1.000
_cell.length_c   1.000
_cell.angle_alpha   90.00
_cell.angle_beta   90.00
_cell.angle_gamma   90.00
#
_symmetry.space_group_name_H-M   'P 1'
#
loop_
_entity.id
_entity.type
_entity.pdbx_description
1 polymer ?
#
loop_
_entity_poly.entity_id
_entity_poly.type
_entity_poly.pdbx_seq_one_letter_code
_entity_poly.pdbx_strand_id
1 'polypeptide(L)'
;MTYSRFALMILASTVIMFGLMYLNTYAFEHVFFSETRVYMAIVMGATMAFVMLAFMAAMYPSRAVNIAIFAGSIVVFAGALWLVRSQVTVNGASYMRAMIPHHSIAIMTSERAGIEDARVRKLAEGIATAQKKEIAEMRALIADVAAGNVVREIYEDPPARQGSLQDALSNTLLSTLDPAPLTPEEAGDALPEGETCSFRRTRTEDPVLIAAADGSAAVTKLNGIILSLNAGNAERSYSTEGLEMAVEQVDAQRSDSQLTFRLTPGPEAIYRGFWSCSG
;
A
#
# COMPACT_ATOMS: atom_id res chain seq x y z
N MET A 1 37.17 27.33 6.37
CA MET A 1 35.79 27.27 5.84
C MET A 1 34.85 27.98 6.79
N THR A 2 33.71 28.54 6.34
CA THR A 2 32.75 29.18 7.25
C THR A 2 31.72 28.18 7.76
N TYR A 3 31.29 28.32 9.02
CA TYR A 3 30.23 27.48 9.60
C TYR A 3 28.89 27.64 8.87
N SER A 4 28.61 28.81 8.29
CA SER A 4 27.42 29.03 7.47
C SER A 4 27.40 28.15 6.22
N ARG A 5 28.53 28.02 5.53
CA ARG A 5 28.64 27.12 4.37
C ARG A 5 28.50 25.67 4.79
N PHE A 6 29.08 25.28 5.92
CA PHE A 6 28.92 23.93 6.47
C PHE A 6 27.44 23.59 6.73
N ALA A 7 26.73 24.45 7.47
CA ALA A 7 25.32 24.26 7.77
C ALA A 7 24.45 24.21 6.50
N LEU A 8 24.73 25.10 5.54
CA LEU A 8 24.02 25.11 4.25
C LEU A 8 24.23 23.81 3.47
N MET A 9 25.46 23.29 3.43
CA MET A 9 25.76 22.02 2.76
C MET A 9 24.97 20.87 3.41
N ILE A 10 24.99 20.76 4.75
CA ILE A 10 24.25 19.72 5.45
C ILE A 10 22.74 19.83 5.19
N LEU A 11 22.18 21.04 5.29
CA LEU A 11 20.75 21.26 5.08
C LEU A 11 20.34 20.94 3.63
N ALA A 12 21.06 21.47 2.64
CA ALA A 12 20.78 21.23 1.24
C ALA A 12 20.87 19.74 0.89
N SER A 13 21.94 19.05 1.34
CA SER A 13 22.09 17.61 1.14
C SER A 13 20.98 16.82 1.82
N THR A 14 20.55 17.21 3.03
CA THR A 14 19.45 16.52 3.74
C THR A 14 18.13 16.65 2.98
N VAL A 15 17.80 17.85 2.49
CA VAL A 15 16.58 18.11 1.71
C VAL A 15 16.62 17.36 0.38
N ILE A 16 17.75 17.38 -0.32
CA ILE A 16 17.93 16.64 -1.58
C ILE A 16 17.78 15.15 -1.33
N MET A 17 18.45 14.58 -0.33
CA MET A 17 18.36 13.16 0.01
C MET A 17 16.93 12.76 0.39
N PHE A 18 16.19 13.62 1.09
CA PHE A 18 14.77 13.41 1.36
C PHE A 18 13.95 13.27 0.07
N GLY A 19 14.16 14.14 -0.91
CA GLY A 19 13.53 14.02 -2.23
C GLY A 19 13.95 12.76 -2.98
N LEU A 20 15.26 12.44 -3.00
CA LEU A 20 15.79 11.28 -3.70
C LEU A 20 15.26 9.94 -3.16
N MET A 21 14.93 9.86 -1.88
CA MET A 21 14.31 8.67 -1.29
C MET A 21 12.97 8.30 -1.95
N TYR A 22 12.29 9.21 -2.66
CA TYR A 22 11.05 8.90 -3.38
C TYR A 22 11.26 8.26 -4.74
N LEU A 23 12.47 8.31 -5.31
CA LEU A 23 12.76 7.80 -6.66
C LEU A 23 12.68 6.27 -6.76
N ASN A 24 12.68 5.54 -5.64
CA ASN A 24 12.52 4.09 -5.59
C ASN A 24 11.05 3.64 -5.45
N THR A 25 10.09 4.56 -5.51
CA THR A 25 8.66 4.24 -5.48
C THR A 25 8.25 3.65 -6.84
N TYR A 26 7.62 2.47 -6.85
CA TYR A 26 7.27 1.73 -8.08
C TYR A 26 6.33 2.47 -9.02
N ALA A 27 5.30 3.13 -8.46
CA ALA A 27 4.27 3.83 -9.20
C ALA A 27 4.04 5.22 -8.64
N PHE A 28 3.66 6.17 -9.50
CA PHE A 28 3.46 7.57 -9.11
C PHE A 28 2.33 7.74 -8.09
N GLU A 29 1.26 6.96 -8.24
CA GLU A 29 0.12 6.91 -7.32
C GLU A 29 0.50 6.42 -5.91
N HIS A 30 1.70 5.86 -5.71
CA HIS A 30 2.18 5.42 -4.40
C HIS A 30 3.07 6.46 -3.69
N VAL A 31 3.27 7.63 -4.29
CA VAL A 31 4.07 8.71 -3.68
C VAL A 31 3.23 9.44 -2.63
N PHE A 32 3.49 9.15 -1.36
CA PHE A 32 2.85 9.78 -0.21
C PHE A 32 3.87 10.37 0.76
N PHE A 33 3.51 11.49 1.41
CA PHE A 33 4.32 12.04 2.48
C PHE A 33 4.45 11.05 3.64
N SER A 34 5.65 10.97 4.23
CA SER A 34 5.94 10.09 5.36
C SER A 34 6.81 10.82 6.38
N GLU A 35 6.28 10.98 7.59
CA GLU A 35 6.99 11.52 8.75
C GLU A 35 8.23 10.67 9.07
N THR A 36 8.11 9.34 8.99
CA THR A 36 9.24 8.41 9.19
C THR A 36 10.39 8.69 8.21
N ARG A 37 10.11 8.99 6.93
CA ARG A 37 11.14 9.38 5.97
C ARG A 37 11.80 10.73 6.33
N VAL A 38 11.04 11.69 6.83
CA VAL A 38 11.59 12.97 7.32
C VAL A 38 12.54 12.73 8.48
N TYR A 39 12.14 11.94 9.49
CA TYR A 39 13.01 11.65 10.63
C TYR A 39 14.26 10.87 10.21
N MET A 40 14.13 9.91 9.27
CA MET A 40 15.30 9.23 8.71
C MET A 40 16.24 10.17 7.95
N ALA A 41 15.73 11.14 7.20
CA ALA A 41 16.56 12.17 6.58
C ALA A 41 17.32 13.00 7.63
N ILE A 42 16.67 13.34 8.75
CA ILE A 42 17.32 14.06 9.87
C ILE A 42 18.41 13.19 10.52
N VAL A 43 18.17 11.90 10.73
CA VAL A 43 19.18 10.95 11.24
C VAL A 43 20.41 10.92 10.32
N MET A 44 20.20 10.81 9.01
CA MET A 44 21.28 10.82 8.01
C MET A 44 22.02 12.16 8.00
N GLY A 45 21.30 13.29 8.02
CA GLY A 45 21.87 14.63 8.04
C GLY A 45 22.72 14.90 9.29
N ALA A 46 22.24 14.50 10.47
CA ALA A 46 22.99 14.60 11.72
C ALA A 46 24.27 13.73 11.71
N THR A 47 24.16 12.50 11.20
CA THR A 47 25.31 11.60 11.03
C THR A 47 26.36 12.21 10.08
N MET A 48 25.91 12.73 8.94
CA MET A 48 26.76 13.38 7.95
C MET A 48 27.46 14.61 8.53
N ALA A 49 26.74 15.46 9.27
CA ALA A 49 27.33 16.60 9.96
C ALA A 49 28.43 16.19 10.95
N PHE A 50 28.17 15.15 11.75
CA PHE A 50 29.15 14.61 12.69
C PHE A 50 30.41 14.12 11.95
N VAL A 51 30.24 13.22 10.97
CA VAL A 51 31.35 12.61 10.24
C VAL A 51 32.16 13.66 9.47
N MET A 52 31.50 14.53 8.71
CA MET A 52 32.18 15.57 7.92
C MET A 52 33.00 16.51 8.81
N LEU A 53 32.45 16.93 9.95
CA LEU A 53 33.18 17.78 10.88
C LEU A 53 34.38 17.05 11.51
N ALA A 54 34.27 15.75 11.80
CA ALA A 54 35.38 14.95 12.34
C ALA A 54 36.60 14.94 11.40
N PHE A 55 36.39 14.76 10.10
CA PHE A 55 37.47 14.75 9.12
C PHE A 55 38.02 16.15 8.79
N MET A 56 37.19 17.19 8.91
CA MET A 56 37.54 18.55 8.52
C MET A 56 37.71 19.51 9.69
N ALA A 57 37.83 19.00 10.93
CA ALA A 57 37.82 19.81 12.14
C ALA A 57 38.88 20.93 12.13
N ALA A 58 40.06 20.64 11.59
CA ALA A 58 41.17 21.60 11.47
C ALA A 58 40.88 22.80 10.55
N MET A 59 39.90 22.69 9.65
CA MET A 59 39.51 23.75 8.71
C MET A 59 38.55 24.79 9.33
N TYR A 60 38.08 24.54 10.56
CA TYR A 60 37.13 25.38 11.28
C TYR A 60 37.79 25.99 12.53
N PRO A 61 37.74 27.33 12.69
CA PRO A 61 38.63 28.04 13.61
C PRO A 61 38.27 27.89 15.09
N SER A 62 37.00 27.66 15.43
CA SER A 62 36.53 27.65 16.82
C SER A 62 36.31 26.23 17.33
N ARG A 63 37.17 25.81 18.27
CA ARG A 63 37.00 24.52 18.96
C ARG A 63 35.67 24.45 19.70
N ALA A 64 35.22 25.56 20.30
CA ALA A 64 33.96 25.61 21.02
C ALA A 64 32.76 25.36 20.08
N VAL A 65 32.74 25.99 18.90
CA VAL A 65 31.67 25.77 17.92
C VAL A 65 31.73 24.36 17.35
N ASN A 66 32.93 23.80 17.13
CA ASN A 66 33.06 22.42 16.67
C ASN A 66 32.47 21.43 17.69
N ILE A 67 32.80 21.59 18.98
CA ILE A 67 32.24 20.76 20.07
C ILE A 67 30.71 20.91 20.12
N ALA A 68 30.19 22.14 20.00
CA ALA A 68 28.76 22.38 19.98
C ALA A 68 28.06 21.67 18.81
N ILE A 69 28.66 21.65 17.62
CA ILE A 69 28.12 20.92 16.46
C ILE A 69 28.16 19.42 16.71
N PHE A 70 29.24 18.85 17.25
CA PHE A 70 29.28 17.41 17.58
C PHE A 70 28.19 17.01 18.59
N ALA A 71 28.08 17.75 19.69
CA ALA A 71 27.07 17.49 20.71
C ALA A 71 25.66 17.68 20.14
N GLY A 72 25.44 18.74 19.36
CA GLY A 72 24.18 19.01 18.67
C GLY A 72 23.79 17.87 17.71
N SER A 73 24.73 17.38 16.89
CA SER A 73 24.49 16.25 16.00
C SER A 73 24.11 14.98 16.74
N ILE A 74 24.75 14.67 17.88
CA ILE A 74 24.40 13.52 18.72
C ILE A 74 22.96 13.67 19.27
N VAL A 75 22.61 14.84 19.78
CA VAL A 75 21.26 15.11 20.33
C VAL A 75 20.19 15.01 19.24
N VAL A 76 20.41 15.64 18.09
CA VAL A 76 19.49 15.58 16.94
C VAL A 76 19.34 14.15 16.43
N PHE A 77 20.45 13.41 16.31
CA PHE A 77 20.44 12.01 15.93
C PHE A 77 19.60 11.18 16.91
N ALA A 78 19.86 11.28 18.21
CA ALA A 78 19.15 10.51 19.22
C ALA A 78 17.65 10.83 19.24
N GLY A 79 17.29 12.11 19.16
CA GLY A 79 15.89 12.55 19.11
C GLY A 79 15.15 12.05 17.86
N ALA A 80 15.78 12.19 16.68
CA ALA A 80 15.18 11.72 15.43
C ALA A 80 15.09 10.18 15.39
N LEU A 81 16.11 9.46 15.85
CA LEU A 81 16.09 8.00 15.96
C LEU A 81 15.00 7.53 16.92
N TRP A 82 14.81 8.22 18.05
CA TRP A 82 13.72 7.93 18.98
C TRP A 82 12.35 8.11 18.31
N LEU A 83 12.13 9.17 17.53
CA LEU A 83 10.89 9.37 16.77
C LEU A 83 10.66 8.23 15.76
N VAL A 84 11.67 7.86 14.98
CA VAL A 84 11.61 6.71 14.05
C VAL A 84 11.26 5.42 14.80
N ARG A 85 11.90 5.16 15.95
CA ARG A 85 11.75 3.91 16.68
C ARG A 85 10.43 3.81 17.45
N SER A 86 9.92 4.93 17.95
CA SER A 86 8.73 4.97 18.80
C SER A 86 7.44 5.09 18.01
N GLN A 87 7.49 5.62 16.79
CA GLN A 87 6.33 5.85 15.91
C GLN A 87 5.19 6.68 16.56
N VAL A 88 5.49 7.42 17.64
CA VAL A 88 4.48 8.17 18.43
C VAL A 88 3.75 9.26 17.64
N THR A 89 4.33 9.72 16.53
CA THR A 89 3.73 10.73 15.64
C THR A 89 3.09 10.14 14.38
N VAL A 90 3.13 8.82 14.19
CA VAL A 90 2.64 8.12 12.98
C VAL A 90 1.44 7.26 13.34
N ASN A 91 0.22 7.79 13.16
CA ASN A 91 -1.02 7.09 13.52
C ASN A 91 -2.11 7.22 12.42
N GLY A 92 -3.08 6.29 12.43
CA GLY A 92 -4.24 6.29 11.53
C GLY A 92 -3.88 6.52 10.06
N ALA A 93 -4.32 7.65 9.50
CA ALA A 93 -4.03 8.01 8.12
C ALA A 93 -2.53 8.26 7.85
N SER A 94 -1.76 8.80 8.81
CA SER A 94 -0.30 8.97 8.65
C SER A 94 0.39 7.61 8.52
N TYR A 95 -0.02 6.62 9.30
CA TYR A 95 0.47 5.24 9.18
C TYR A 95 0.23 4.68 7.77
N MET A 96 -1.01 4.76 7.27
CA MET A 96 -1.35 4.25 5.94
C MET A 96 -0.59 5.00 4.82
N ARG A 97 -0.46 6.34 4.91
CA ARG A 97 0.32 7.14 3.96
C ARG A 97 1.80 6.77 3.96
N ALA A 98 2.39 6.49 5.12
CA ALA A 98 3.78 6.05 5.21
C ALA A 98 3.98 4.62 4.68
N MET A 99 2.97 3.77 4.80
CA MET A 99 3.04 2.36 4.44
C MET A 99 2.85 2.10 2.94
N ILE A 100 2.08 2.93 2.23
CA ILE A 100 1.94 2.84 0.76
C ILE A 100 3.29 2.87 0.01
N PRO A 101 4.18 3.88 0.20
CA PRO A 101 5.46 3.90 -0.49
C PRO A 101 6.42 2.81 0.02
N HIS A 102 6.29 2.37 1.29
CA HIS A 102 7.02 1.20 1.78
C HIS A 102 6.63 -0.05 1.00
N HIS A 103 5.32 -0.27 0.84
CA HIS A 103 4.81 -1.42 0.11
C HIS A 103 5.18 -1.37 -1.38
N SER A 104 5.14 -0.17 -1.93
CA SER A 104 5.52 0.07 -3.31
C SER A 104 6.95 -0.37 -3.62
N ILE A 105 7.91 -0.23 -2.71
CA ILE A 105 9.29 -0.68 -2.93
C ILE A 105 9.33 -2.21 -2.99
N ALA A 106 8.58 -2.90 -2.13
CA ALA A 106 8.54 -4.36 -2.12
C ALA A 106 7.95 -4.92 -3.43
N ILE A 107 6.88 -4.31 -3.96
CA ILE A 107 6.33 -4.65 -5.28
C ILE A 107 7.40 -4.53 -6.37
N MET A 108 8.10 -3.38 -6.42
CA MET A 108 9.18 -3.17 -7.40
C MET A 108 10.24 -4.27 -7.32
N THR A 109 10.69 -4.60 -6.11
CA THR A 109 11.73 -5.61 -5.92
C THR A 109 11.25 -7.02 -6.25
N SER A 110 10.02 -7.37 -5.88
CA SER A 110 9.44 -8.69 -6.17
C SER A 110 9.22 -8.90 -7.67
N GLU A 111 8.77 -7.88 -8.40
CA GLU A 111 8.48 -8.02 -9.84
C GLU A 111 9.73 -7.96 -10.72
N ARG A 112 10.82 -7.33 -10.25
CA ARG A 112 12.02 -7.09 -11.08
C ARG A 112 13.23 -7.96 -10.74
N ALA A 113 13.16 -8.81 -9.72
CA ALA A 113 14.31 -9.56 -9.22
C ALA A 113 14.80 -10.72 -10.12
N GLY A 114 14.10 -11.06 -11.22
CA GLY A 114 14.55 -12.11 -12.15
C GLY A 114 14.69 -13.50 -11.50
N ILE A 115 13.70 -13.89 -10.68
CA ILE A 115 13.80 -15.06 -9.79
C ILE A 115 13.56 -16.37 -10.55
N GLU A 116 14.56 -17.25 -10.53
CA GLU A 116 14.51 -18.58 -11.17
C GLU A 116 13.87 -19.67 -10.29
N ASP A 117 14.26 -19.74 -9.00
CA ASP A 117 13.72 -20.76 -8.06
C ASP A 117 12.21 -20.59 -7.90
N ALA A 118 11.46 -21.64 -8.23
CA ALA A 118 9.99 -21.61 -8.27
C ALA A 118 9.35 -21.31 -6.91
N ARG A 119 9.99 -21.69 -5.79
CA ARG A 119 9.48 -21.40 -4.43
C ARG A 119 9.65 -19.91 -4.12
N VAL A 120 10.79 -19.34 -4.49
CA VAL A 120 11.08 -17.91 -4.29
C VAL A 120 10.21 -17.06 -5.22
N ARG A 121 9.96 -17.51 -6.45
CA ARG A 121 9.04 -16.84 -7.37
C ARG A 121 7.60 -16.81 -6.81
N LYS A 122 7.10 -17.96 -6.34
CA LYS A 122 5.80 -18.03 -5.66
C LYS A 122 5.72 -17.08 -4.45
N LEU A 123 6.80 -16.98 -3.67
CA LEU A 123 6.87 -16.03 -2.55
C LEU A 123 6.81 -14.58 -3.04
N ALA A 124 7.58 -14.22 -4.08
CA ALA A 124 7.61 -12.86 -4.63
C ALA A 124 6.26 -12.45 -5.24
N GLU A 125 5.61 -13.35 -5.98
CA GLU A 125 4.25 -13.16 -6.52
C GLU A 125 3.22 -12.96 -5.40
N GLY A 126 3.31 -13.76 -4.33
CA GLY A 126 2.46 -13.62 -3.14
C GLY A 126 2.67 -12.26 -2.46
N ILE A 127 3.92 -11.83 -2.28
CA ILE A 127 4.26 -10.50 -1.72
C ILE A 127 3.68 -9.39 -2.61
N ALA A 128 3.90 -9.45 -3.93
CA ALA A 128 3.43 -8.41 -4.83
C ALA A 128 1.89 -8.31 -4.83
N THR A 129 1.20 -9.45 -4.88
CA THR A 129 -0.27 -9.50 -4.88
C THR A 129 -0.86 -8.97 -3.58
N ALA A 130 -0.34 -9.41 -2.43
CA ALA A 130 -0.79 -8.92 -1.13
C ALA A 130 -0.58 -7.41 -1.01
N GLN A 131 0.59 -6.90 -1.40
CA GLN A 131 0.90 -5.49 -1.24
C GLN A 131 0.18 -4.56 -2.23
N LYS A 132 -0.14 -5.04 -3.44
CA LYS A 132 -1.06 -4.32 -4.35
C LYS A 132 -2.45 -4.17 -3.74
N LYS A 133 -2.97 -5.25 -3.13
CA LYS A 133 -4.25 -5.23 -2.40
C LYS A 133 -4.22 -4.23 -1.25
N GLU A 134 -3.23 -4.35 -0.37
CA GLU A 134 -3.08 -3.49 0.82
C GLU A 134 -2.90 -2.02 0.44
N ILE A 135 -2.21 -1.70 -0.65
CA ILE A 135 -2.13 -0.32 -1.16
C ILE A 135 -3.51 0.20 -1.57
N ALA A 136 -4.29 -0.59 -2.32
CA ALA A 136 -5.61 -0.16 -2.76
C ALA A 136 -6.58 0.02 -1.58
N GLU A 137 -6.52 -0.87 -0.59
CA GLU A 137 -7.28 -0.79 0.64
C GLU A 137 -6.87 0.41 1.50
N MET A 138 -5.58 0.59 1.78
CA MET A 138 -5.07 1.76 2.52
C MET A 138 -5.47 3.07 1.86
N ARG A 139 -5.46 3.14 0.53
CA ARG A 139 -5.89 4.34 -0.20
C ARG A 139 -7.38 4.62 -0.03
N ALA A 140 -8.22 3.59 -0.02
CA ALA A 140 -9.64 3.71 0.25
C ALA A 140 -9.88 4.15 1.71
N LEU A 141 -9.27 3.44 2.66
CA LEU A 141 -9.39 3.71 4.10
C LEU A 141 -8.86 5.10 4.51
N ILE A 142 -7.79 5.62 3.88
CA ILE A 142 -7.33 7.00 4.11
C ILE A 142 -8.45 8.00 3.80
N ALA A 143 -9.17 7.80 2.70
CA ALA A 143 -10.25 8.69 2.31
C ALA A 143 -11.50 8.49 3.19
N ASP A 144 -11.83 7.24 3.49
CA ASP A 144 -12.98 6.87 4.30
C ASP A 144 -12.87 7.40 5.74
N VAL A 145 -11.73 7.14 6.39
CA VAL A 145 -11.45 7.66 7.74
C VAL A 145 -11.37 9.20 7.75
N ALA A 146 -10.85 9.82 6.68
CA ALA A 146 -10.83 11.28 6.57
C ALA A 146 -12.22 11.89 6.40
N ALA A 147 -13.19 11.13 5.87
CA ALA A 147 -14.60 11.53 5.80
C ALA A 147 -15.33 11.34 7.14
N GLY A 148 -14.67 10.82 8.17
CA GLY A 148 -15.24 10.59 9.51
C GLY A 148 -15.86 9.21 9.69
N ASN A 149 -15.74 8.32 8.69
CA ASN A 149 -16.20 6.94 8.79
C ASN A 149 -15.18 6.15 9.61
N VAL A 150 -15.53 5.91 10.88
CA VAL A 150 -14.70 5.13 11.81
C VAL A 150 -15.48 3.93 12.29
N VAL A 151 -15.07 2.76 11.81
CA VAL A 151 -15.60 1.46 12.21
C VAL A 151 -14.83 0.95 13.44
N ARG A 152 -15.55 0.46 14.46
CA ARG A 152 -14.95 -0.08 15.69
C ARG A 152 -14.97 -1.60 15.78
N GLU A 153 -15.84 -2.23 15.01
CA GLU A 153 -16.04 -3.68 15.00
C GLU A 153 -16.09 -4.14 13.55
N ILE A 154 -15.37 -5.21 13.26
CA ILE A 154 -15.36 -5.87 11.95
C ILE A 154 -15.83 -7.32 12.14
N TYR A 155 -16.17 -7.98 11.04
CA TYR A 155 -16.45 -9.41 11.10
C TYR A 155 -15.22 -10.17 11.58
N GLU A 156 -15.40 -11.03 12.60
CA GLU A 156 -14.39 -11.95 13.11
C GLU A 156 -14.88 -13.38 12.90
N ASP A 157 -13.99 -14.25 12.42
CA ASP A 157 -14.30 -15.67 12.34
C ASP A 157 -14.48 -16.30 13.74
N PRO A 158 -15.23 -17.41 13.84
CA PRO A 158 -15.35 -18.16 15.08
C PRO A 158 -13.98 -18.52 15.68
N PRO A 159 -13.86 -18.58 17.02
CA PRO A 159 -12.59 -18.89 17.68
C PRO A 159 -12.08 -20.29 17.32
N ALA A 160 -10.76 -20.47 17.40
CA ALA A 160 -10.11 -21.73 17.10
C ALA A 160 -10.67 -22.88 17.96
N ARG A 161 -10.91 -24.03 17.31
CA ARG A 161 -11.41 -25.26 17.93
C ARG A 161 -10.46 -26.42 17.70
N GLN A 162 -10.49 -27.43 18.59
CA GLN A 162 -9.81 -28.70 18.33
C GLN A 162 -10.54 -29.46 17.20
N GLY A 163 -9.78 -30.13 16.35
CA GLY A 163 -10.31 -30.85 15.19
C GLY A 163 -9.26 -31.71 14.50
N SER A 164 -9.68 -32.40 13.46
CA SER A 164 -8.83 -33.23 12.59
C SER A 164 -8.14 -32.42 11.50
N LEU A 165 -7.20 -33.03 10.77
CA LEU A 165 -6.66 -32.43 9.54
C LEU A 165 -7.76 -32.15 8.51
N GLN A 166 -8.77 -33.03 8.41
CA GLN A 166 -9.88 -32.84 7.47
C GLN A 166 -10.74 -31.64 7.87
N ASP A 167 -10.97 -31.42 9.17
CA ASP A 167 -11.62 -30.20 9.65
C ASP A 167 -10.87 -28.95 9.19
N ALA A 168 -9.54 -28.96 9.30
CA ALA A 168 -8.71 -27.82 8.89
C ALA A 168 -8.75 -27.58 7.38
N LEU A 169 -8.71 -28.64 6.55
CA LEU A 169 -8.76 -28.53 5.10
C LEU A 169 -10.15 -28.10 4.57
N SER A 170 -11.21 -28.37 5.33
CA SER A 170 -12.59 -27.98 4.99
C SER A 170 -13.03 -26.67 5.63
N ASN A 171 -12.21 -26.05 6.49
CA ASN A 171 -12.52 -24.79 7.14
C ASN A 171 -12.16 -23.61 6.25
N THR A 172 -13.10 -22.68 6.06
CA THR A 172 -12.87 -21.40 5.37
C THR A 172 -12.99 -20.28 6.38
N LEU A 173 -11.96 -19.44 6.49
CA LEU A 173 -11.96 -18.24 7.33
C LEU A 173 -12.47 -17.07 6.51
N LEU A 174 -13.73 -16.67 6.73
CA LEU A 174 -14.38 -15.65 5.92
C LEU A 174 -13.68 -14.30 6.06
N SER A 175 -13.09 -13.99 7.22
CA SER A 175 -12.38 -12.73 7.46
C SER A 175 -11.09 -12.58 6.64
N THR A 176 -10.65 -13.66 5.98
CA THR A 176 -9.44 -13.67 5.14
C THR A 176 -9.75 -13.66 3.65
N LEU A 177 -11.04 -13.65 3.29
CA LEU A 177 -11.49 -13.68 1.91
C LEU A 177 -11.49 -12.28 1.30
N ASP A 178 -10.82 -12.16 0.16
CA ASP A 178 -10.79 -10.97 -0.67
C ASP A 178 -10.94 -11.38 -2.15
N PRO A 179 -11.49 -10.50 -3.02
CA PRO A 179 -11.43 -10.68 -4.46
C PRO A 179 -9.99 -10.86 -4.95
N ALA A 180 -9.76 -11.92 -5.72
CA ALA A 180 -8.47 -12.27 -6.30
C ALA A 180 -8.38 -11.82 -7.78
N PRO A 181 -7.17 -11.48 -8.27
CA PRO A 181 -6.99 -11.13 -9.68
C PRO A 181 -7.37 -12.31 -10.59
N LEU A 182 -8.14 -12.05 -11.64
CA LEU A 182 -8.74 -13.02 -12.55
C LEU A 182 -8.44 -12.60 -13.99
N THR A 183 -7.88 -13.49 -14.80
CA THR A 183 -7.72 -13.22 -16.23
C THR A 183 -9.01 -13.58 -17.00
N PRO A 184 -9.25 -12.98 -18.19
CA PRO A 184 -10.35 -13.41 -19.05
C PRO A 184 -10.26 -14.89 -19.45
N GLU A 185 -9.05 -15.41 -19.62
CA GLU A 185 -8.80 -16.84 -19.93
C GLU A 185 -9.19 -17.74 -18.76
N GLU A 186 -8.86 -17.37 -17.53
CA GLU A 186 -9.28 -18.09 -16.33
C GLU A 186 -10.81 -18.05 -16.18
N ALA A 187 -11.45 -16.92 -16.46
CA ALA A 187 -12.90 -16.76 -16.35
C ALA A 187 -13.67 -17.71 -17.28
N GLY A 188 -13.10 -18.01 -18.46
CA GLY A 188 -13.67 -18.97 -19.41
C GLY A 188 -15.12 -18.64 -19.75
N ASP A 189 -15.99 -19.66 -19.64
CA ASP A 189 -17.42 -19.55 -19.95
C ASP A 189 -18.20 -18.61 -19.00
N ALA A 190 -17.60 -18.18 -17.88
CA ALA A 190 -18.21 -17.23 -16.95
C ALA A 190 -17.96 -15.76 -17.35
N LEU A 191 -17.13 -15.50 -18.37
CA LEU A 191 -16.88 -14.15 -18.85
C LEU A 191 -18.16 -13.57 -19.50
N PRO A 192 -18.55 -12.32 -19.19
CA PRO A 192 -19.71 -11.70 -19.82
C PRO A 192 -19.54 -11.56 -21.34
N GLU A 193 -20.64 -11.74 -22.08
CA GLU A 193 -20.64 -11.55 -23.54
C GLU A 193 -20.54 -10.06 -23.91
N GLY A 194 -19.88 -9.77 -25.04
CA GLY A 194 -19.78 -8.41 -25.60
C GLY A 194 -18.62 -7.58 -25.03
N GLU A 195 -18.79 -6.25 -25.05
CA GLU A 195 -17.81 -5.32 -24.49
C GLU A 195 -17.75 -5.47 -22.96
N THR A 196 -16.53 -5.44 -22.40
CA THR A 196 -16.33 -5.62 -20.95
C THR A 196 -15.63 -4.44 -20.32
N CYS A 197 -15.99 -4.19 -19.07
CA CYS A 197 -15.32 -3.28 -18.17
C CYS A 197 -14.64 -4.05 -17.04
N SER A 198 -13.59 -3.49 -16.48
CA SER A 198 -12.76 -4.17 -15.49
C SER A 198 -12.36 -3.22 -14.37
N PHE A 199 -12.45 -3.69 -13.13
CA PHE A 199 -11.86 -3.02 -11.98
C PHE A 199 -10.50 -3.65 -11.63
N ARG A 200 -9.47 -2.80 -11.55
CA ARG A 200 -8.11 -3.19 -11.17
C ARG A 200 -7.65 -2.38 -9.97
N ARG A 201 -7.04 -3.03 -8.99
CA ARG A 201 -6.51 -2.33 -7.79
C ARG A 201 -5.29 -1.48 -8.12
N THR A 202 -4.47 -1.94 -9.08
CA THR A 202 -3.38 -1.16 -9.66
C THR A 202 -3.42 -1.26 -11.19
N ARG A 203 -2.75 -0.34 -11.90
CA ARG A 203 -2.72 -0.36 -13.37
C ARG A 203 -2.03 -1.58 -13.99
N THR A 204 -1.21 -2.29 -13.20
CA THR A 204 -0.41 -3.42 -13.67
C THR A 204 -0.91 -4.77 -13.17
N GLU A 205 -1.98 -4.79 -12.37
CA GLU A 205 -2.60 -6.03 -11.89
C GLU A 205 -3.73 -6.48 -12.82
N ASP A 206 -3.94 -7.78 -12.92
CA ASP A 206 -5.17 -8.37 -13.46
C ASP A 206 -6.42 -7.90 -12.69
N PRO A 207 -7.58 -7.84 -13.34
CA PRO A 207 -8.78 -7.32 -12.71
C PRO A 207 -9.29 -8.25 -11.62
N VAL A 208 -9.90 -7.69 -10.59
CA VAL A 208 -10.57 -8.48 -9.53
C VAL A 208 -12.08 -8.58 -9.76
N LEU A 209 -12.59 -7.79 -10.71
CA LEU A 209 -13.98 -7.80 -11.18
C LEU A 209 -13.96 -7.46 -12.67
N ILE A 210 -14.58 -8.31 -13.49
CA ILE A 210 -14.84 -8.05 -14.91
C ILE A 210 -16.36 -8.02 -15.09
N ALA A 211 -16.90 -6.96 -15.69
CA ALA A 211 -18.33 -6.78 -15.90
C ALA A 211 -18.66 -6.54 -17.38
N ALA A 212 -19.87 -6.89 -17.80
CA ALA A 212 -20.40 -6.44 -19.07
C ALA A 212 -20.51 -4.91 -19.09
N ALA A 213 -20.20 -4.28 -20.23
CA ALA A 213 -20.28 -2.83 -20.37
C ALA A 213 -21.71 -2.29 -20.21
N ASP A 214 -22.73 -3.11 -20.50
CA ASP A 214 -24.14 -2.81 -20.27
C ASP A 214 -24.60 -3.01 -18.81
N GLY A 215 -23.70 -3.50 -17.94
CA GLY A 215 -23.98 -3.75 -16.52
C GLY A 215 -24.83 -4.99 -16.23
N SER A 216 -25.09 -5.86 -17.23
CA SER A 216 -25.99 -7.01 -17.08
C SER A 216 -25.43 -8.12 -16.19
N ALA A 217 -24.12 -8.34 -16.23
CA ALA A 217 -23.44 -9.41 -15.50
C ALA A 217 -22.00 -9.02 -15.16
N ALA A 218 -21.43 -9.71 -14.16
CA ALA A 218 -20.02 -9.63 -13.84
C ALA A 218 -19.47 -10.98 -13.38
N VAL A 219 -18.14 -11.07 -13.33
CA VAL A 219 -17.41 -12.23 -12.84
C VAL A 219 -16.29 -11.78 -11.91
N THR A 220 -16.11 -12.53 -10.83
CA THR A 220 -15.04 -12.34 -9.85
C THR A 220 -14.44 -13.70 -9.45
N LYS A 221 -13.26 -13.67 -8.82
CA LYS A 221 -12.62 -14.86 -8.26
C LYS A 221 -12.50 -14.70 -6.75
N LEU A 222 -13.01 -15.67 -6.00
CA LEU A 222 -12.96 -15.70 -4.54
C LEU A 222 -12.48 -17.06 -4.07
N ASN A 223 -11.40 -17.11 -3.29
CA ASN A 223 -10.82 -18.35 -2.77
C ASN A 223 -10.56 -19.43 -3.85
N GLY A 224 -10.12 -19.01 -5.04
CA GLY A 224 -9.89 -19.90 -6.18
C GLY A 224 -11.16 -20.37 -6.92
N ILE A 225 -12.34 -19.90 -6.53
CA ILE A 225 -13.61 -20.17 -7.19
C ILE A 225 -14.04 -18.97 -8.03
N ILE A 226 -14.40 -19.21 -9.28
CA ILE A 226 -14.94 -18.19 -10.18
C ILE A 226 -16.44 -18.09 -9.95
N LEU A 227 -16.94 -16.87 -9.73
CA LEU A 227 -18.32 -16.58 -9.38
C LEU A 227 -18.92 -15.64 -10.42
N SER A 228 -20.02 -16.07 -11.04
CA SER A 228 -20.88 -15.20 -11.85
C SER A 228 -21.78 -14.38 -10.94
N LEU A 229 -21.89 -13.10 -11.23
CA LEU A 229 -22.67 -12.11 -10.51
C LEU A 229 -23.71 -11.52 -11.46
N ASN A 230 -24.94 -11.36 -10.97
CA ASN A 230 -26.01 -10.70 -11.70
C ASN A 230 -26.03 -9.21 -11.39
N ALA A 231 -26.61 -8.41 -12.28
CA ALA A 231 -26.88 -7.00 -12.01
C ALA A 231 -27.62 -6.82 -10.67
N GLY A 232 -27.08 -5.93 -9.84
CA GLY A 232 -27.67 -5.50 -8.58
C GLY A 232 -28.69 -4.38 -8.75
N ASN A 233 -29.13 -3.81 -7.63
CA ASN A 233 -30.16 -2.77 -7.61
C ASN A 233 -29.64 -1.36 -7.95
N ALA A 234 -28.31 -1.18 -7.98
CA ALA A 234 -27.66 0.10 -8.22
C ALA A 234 -26.76 0.02 -9.48
N GLU A 235 -26.40 1.19 -10.02
CA GLU A 235 -25.45 1.26 -11.14
C GLU A 235 -24.12 0.61 -10.76
N ARG A 236 -23.59 -0.28 -11.61
CA ARG A 236 -22.33 -1.03 -11.38
C ARG A 236 -22.30 -1.78 -10.04
N SER A 237 -23.45 -2.20 -9.56
CA SER A 237 -23.60 -3.17 -8.48
C SER A 237 -23.85 -4.54 -9.09
N TYR A 238 -23.19 -5.56 -8.54
CA TYR A 238 -23.30 -6.94 -8.97
C TYR A 238 -23.38 -7.84 -7.74
N SER A 239 -24.21 -8.88 -7.79
CA SER A 239 -24.42 -9.74 -6.64
C SER A 239 -24.75 -11.18 -7.00
N THR A 240 -24.49 -12.07 -6.04
CA THR A 240 -25.01 -13.43 -5.97
C THR A 240 -25.37 -13.72 -4.51
N GLU A 241 -25.90 -14.91 -4.21
CA GLU A 241 -26.27 -15.26 -2.83
C GLU A 241 -25.06 -15.11 -1.88
N GLY A 242 -25.17 -14.20 -0.91
CA GLY A 242 -24.14 -13.96 0.11
C GLY A 242 -22.96 -13.08 -0.32
N LEU A 243 -22.93 -12.56 -1.55
CA LEU A 243 -21.85 -11.69 -2.06
C LEU A 243 -22.39 -10.49 -2.85
N GLU A 244 -21.93 -9.30 -2.50
CA GLU A 244 -22.19 -8.05 -3.22
C GLU A 244 -20.86 -7.35 -3.57
N MET A 245 -20.79 -6.82 -4.79
CA MET A 245 -19.68 -6.01 -5.28
C MET A 245 -20.22 -4.77 -6.00
N ALA A 246 -19.74 -3.59 -5.64
CA ALA A 246 -20.17 -2.34 -6.26
C ALA A 246 -18.98 -1.46 -6.63
N VAL A 247 -19.02 -0.85 -7.81
CA VAL A 247 -17.96 0.07 -8.28
C VAL A 247 -18.51 1.47 -8.44
N GLU A 248 -17.93 2.40 -7.69
CA GLU A 248 -18.27 3.83 -7.74
C GLU A 248 -17.12 4.63 -8.37
N GLN A 249 -17.46 5.70 -9.10
CA GLN A 249 -16.44 6.65 -9.56
C GLN A 249 -16.01 7.54 -8.41
N VAL A 250 -14.71 7.77 -8.31
CA VAL A 250 -14.13 8.74 -7.36
C VAL A 250 -13.27 9.75 -8.11
N ASP A 251 -13.50 11.03 -7.85
CA ASP A 251 -12.61 12.08 -8.35
C ASP A 251 -11.38 12.17 -7.45
N ALA A 252 -10.32 11.46 -7.82
CA ALA A 252 -9.06 11.50 -7.10
C ALA A 252 -7.85 11.49 -8.03
N GLN A 253 -6.82 12.23 -7.64
CA GLN A 253 -5.58 12.36 -8.43
C GLN A 253 -4.88 11.01 -8.73
N ARG A 254 -5.13 9.98 -7.93
CA ARG A 254 -4.36 8.72 -7.92
C ARG A 254 -5.16 7.50 -8.36
N SER A 255 -6.50 7.59 -8.45
CA SER A 255 -7.47 6.51 -8.77
C SER A 255 -8.75 7.15 -9.29
N ASP A 256 -9.47 6.46 -10.18
CA ASP A 256 -10.75 6.94 -10.73
C ASP A 256 -11.98 6.21 -10.17
N SER A 257 -11.75 5.14 -9.40
CA SER A 257 -12.84 4.29 -8.91
C SER A 257 -12.55 3.69 -7.54
N GLN A 258 -13.63 3.31 -6.85
CA GLN A 258 -13.61 2.53 -5.62
C GLN A 258 -14.50 1.31 -5.79
N LEU A 259 -13.97 0.14 -5.43
CA LEU A 259 -14.70 -1.11 -5.33
C LEU A 259 -15.06 -1.35 -3.87
N THR A 260 -16.33 -1.62 -3.59
CA THR A 260 -16.81 -2.17 -2.33
C THR A 260 -17.09 -3.65 -2.54
N PHE A 261 -16.56 -4.50 -1.65
CA PHE A 261 -16.78 -5.93 -1.58
C PHE A 261 -17.43 -6.26 -0.23
N ARG A 262 -18.54 -7.00 -0.25
CA ARG A 262 -19.28 -7.37 0.97
C ARG A 262 -19.72 -8.84 0.91
N LEU A 263 -19.39 -9.59 1.95
CA LEU A 263 -19.90 -10.94 2.20
C LEU A 263 -20.97 -10.92 3.30
N THR A 264 -22.02 -11.73 3.15
CA THR A 264 -23.10 -11.87 4.14
C THR A 264 -23.39 -13.34 4.46
N PRO A 265 -23.08 -13.82 5.69
CA PRO A 265 -22.24 -13.16 6.69
C PRO A 265 -20.78 -13.06 6.20
N GLY A 266 -20.03 -12.06 6.66
CA GLY A 266 -18.60 -11.95 6.34
C GLY A 266 -18.07 -10.52 6.41
N PRO A 267 -16.83 -10.30 5.91
CA PRO A 267 -16.20 -8.99 5.90
C PRO A 267 -16.82 -8.05 4.86
N GLU A 268 -16.59 -6.77 5.10
CA GLU A 268 -16.71 -5.71 4.10
C GLU A 268 -15.32 -5.09 3.90
N ALA A 269 -14.93 -4.91 2.64
CA ALA A 269 -13.66 -4.30 2.28
C ALA A 269 -13.86 -3.31 1.13
N ILE A 270 -13.04 -2.26 1.12
CA ILE A 270 -13.05 -1.21 0.08
C ILE A 270 -11.67 -1.06 -0.54
N TYR A 271 -11.61 -0.87 -1.86
CA TYR A 271 -10.35 -0.74 -2.59
C TYR A 271 -10.44 0.43 -3.56
N ARG A 272 -9.45 1.33 -3.55
CA ARG A 272 -9.31 2.37 -4.59
C ARG A 272 -8.44 1.87 -5.73
N GLY A 273 -8.94 2.02 -6.95
CA GLY A 273 -8.33 1.45 -8.14
C GLY A 273 -8.70 2.20 -9.42
N PHE A 274 -8.80 1.43 -10.50
CA PHE A 274 -9.00 1.90 -11.86
C PHE A 274 -10.11 1.10 -12.54
N TRP A 275 -11.06 1.81 -13.15
CA TRP A 275 -12.16 1.24 -13.91
C TRP A 275 -11.98 1.59 -15.39
N SER A 276 -11.84 0.56 -16.23
CA SER A 276 -11.63 0.74 -17.68
C SER A 276 -12.49 -0.22 -18.47
N CYS A 277 -13.10 0.27 -19.55
CA CYS A 277 -13.85 -0.54 -20.50
C CYS A 277 -13.04 -0.75 -21.78
N SER A 278 -12.95 -2.00 -22.23
CA SER A 278 -12.42 -2.36 -23.54
C SER A 278 -13.60 -2.56 -24.49
N GLY A 279 -13.70 -1.69 -25.49
CA GLY A 279 -14.48 -1.88 -26.70
C GLY A 279 -13.59 -2.29 -27.86
#